data_AF-A0A0N8THX7-F1
#
_entry.id   AF-A0A0N8THX7-F1
#
_cell.length_a   1.000
_cell.length_b   1.000
_cell.length_c   1.000
_cell.angle_alpha   90.00
_cell.angle_beta   90.00
_cell.angle_gamma   90.00
#
_symmetry.space_group_name_H-M   'P 1'
#
loop_
_entity.id
_entity.type
_entity.pdbx_description
1 polymer ?
#
loop_
_entity_poly.entity_id
_entity_poly.type
_entity_poly.pdbx_seq_one_letter_code
_entity_poly.pdbx_strand_id
1 'polypeptide(L)'
;MNDSRRPFGATEPEPIDDNEDRMGSMETLDFDEEDPARIGDLIPEDQLQHEIPDQRVREAGLTGASTDDHHSTDDDLSPEILIREDGARSASEQGEGDPADLDLTIVDDDEIGAGNGLDEEELAVVDPLDGNTQR
;
A
#
# COMPACT_ATOMS: atom_id res chain seq x y z
N MET A 1 -30.15 -1.36 8.17
CA MET A 1 -30.70 -0.79 6.93
C MET A 1 -29.84 0.42 6.64
N ASN A 2 -28.90 0.32 5.69
CA ASN A 2 -27.98 1.42 5.38
C ASN A 2 -28.64 2.27 4.30
N ASP A 3 -28.95 3.51 4.65
CA ASP A 3 -29.45 4.52 3.72
C ASP A 3 -28.32 4.88 2.76
N SER A 4 -28.47 4.54 1.47
CA SER A 4 -27.49 4.85 0.42
C SER A 4 -27.43 6.36 0.22
N ARG A 5 -26.34 6.99 0.69
CA ARG A 5 -26.02 8.42 0.48
C ARG A 5 -25.65 8.76 -0.97
N ARG A 6 -26.26 8.09 -1.96
CA ARG A 6 -25.93 8.35 -3.37
C ARG A 6 -26.63 9.61 -3.88
N PRO A 7 -25.92 10.49 -4.60
CA PRO A 7 -26.53 11.63 -5.25
C PRO A 7 -27.58 11.19 -6.29
N PHE A 8 -28.70 11.91 -6.33
CA PHE A 8 -29.82 11.60 -7.22
C PHE A 8 -29.39 11.62 -8.69
N GLY A 9 -29.58 10.50 -9.40
CA GLY A 9 -29.29 10.38 -10.83
C GLY A 9 -27.90 9.84 -11.19
N ALA A 10 -27.06 9.51 -10.20
CA ALA A 10 -25.83 8.77 -10.47
C ALA A 10 -26.16 7.36 -10.96
N THR A 11 -25.49 6.92 -12.02
CA THR A 11 -25.56 5.54 -12.51
C THR A 11 -25.14 4.59 -11.39
N GLU A 12 -25.90 3.52 -11.21
CA GLU A 12 -25.50 2.44 -10.31
C GLU A 12 -24.22 1.81 -10.87
N PRO A 13 -23.11 1.75 -10.11
CA PRO A 13 -21.89 1.11 -10.55
C PRO A 13 -22.16 -0.38 -10.67
N GLU A 14 -21.45 -0.99 -11.61
CA GLU A 14 -21.56 -2.41 -11.85
C GLU A 14 -21.21 -3.20 -10.58
N PRO A 15 -21.90 -4.34 -10.33
CA PRO A 15 -21.55 -5.21 -9.21
C PRO A 15 -20.11 -5.70 -9.38
N ILE A 16 -19.29 -5.57 -8.34
CA ILE A 16 -17.94 -6.16 -8.27
C ILE A 16 -18.11 -7.69 -8.30
N ASP A 17 -17.84 -8.33 -9.44
CA ASP A 17 -18.16 -9.74 -9.64
C ASP A 17 -16.93 -10.67 -9.60
N ASP A 18 -15.74 -10.12 -9.85
CA ASP A 18 -14.49 -10.86 -9.80
C ASP A 18 -13.44 -10.21 -8.87
N ASN A 19 -12.23 -10.79 -8.88
CA ASN A 19 -11.13 -10.26 -8.09
C ASN A 19 -10.46 -9.06 -8.76
N GLU A 20 -10.54 -8.94 -10.09
CA GLU A 20 -9.98 -7.80 -10.81
C GLU A 20 -10.82 -6.55 -10.59
N ASP A 21 -12.14 -6.65 -10.45
CA ASP A 21 -13.00 -5.53 -10.05
C ASP A 21 -12.71 -5.08 -8.61
N ARG A 22 -12.38 -6.04 -7.72
CA ARG A 22 -12.15 -5.74 -6.31
C ARG A 22 -10.75 -5.18 -6.08
N MET A 23 -9.78 -5.64 -6.85
CA MET A 23 -8.38 -5.43 -6.57
C MET A 23 -7.59 -4.96 -7.81
N GLY A 24 -8.18 -4.67 -8.96
CA GLY A 24 -7.44 -4.39 -10.19
C GLY A 24 -6.75 -5.63 -10.77
N SER A 25 -6.09 -5.45 -11.92
CA SER A 25 -5.34 -6.53 -12.57
C SER A 25 -4.20 -7.01 -11.66
N MET A 26 -4.04 -8.33 -11.55
CA MET A 26 -2.96 -8.93 -10.78
C MET A 26 -2.03 -9.69 -11.70
N GLU A 27 -0.73 -9.44 -11.57
CA GLU A 27 0.27 -10.33 -12.13
C GLU A 27 0.24 -11.66 -11.37
N THR A 28 -0.28 -12.71 -12.02
CA THR A 28 -0.35 -14.04 -11.44
C THR A 28 1.03 -14.70 -11.49
N LEU A 29 1.46 -15.28 -10.37
CA LEU A 29 2.62 -16.17 -10.37
C LEU A 29 2.26 -17.46 -11.10
N ASP A 30 3.02 -17.79 -12.14
CA ASP A 30 2.88 -19.05 -12.87
C ASP A 30 3.72 -20.14 -12.16
N PHE A 31 3.06 -21.21 -11.76
CA PHE A 31 3.68 -22.37 -11.11
C PHE A 31 3.54 -23.65 -11.94
N ASP A 32 2.95 -23.58 -13.14
CA ASP A 32 2.72 -24.72 -14.02
C ASP A 32 3.94 -25.02 -14.92
N GLU A 33 5.12 -24.51 -14.56
CA GLU A 33 6.38 -24.77 -15.24
C GLU A 33 6.69 -26.28 -15.26
N GLU A 34 7.08 -26.81 -16.43
CA GLU A 34 7.34 -28.25 -16.62
C GLU A 34 8.48 -28.79 -15.74
N ASP A 35 9.37 -27.93 -15.25
CA ASP A 35 10.47 -28.24 -14.32
C ASP A 35 10.56 -27.17 -13.21
N PRO A 36 9.69 -27.22 -12.18
CA PRO A 36 9.72 -26.24 -11.11
C PRO A 36 10.98 -26.46 -10.25
N ALA A 37 11.69 -25.37 -9.97
CA ALA A 37 12.85 -25.39 -9.08
C ALA A 37 12.48 -25.96 -7.70
N ARG A 38 13.33 -26.83 -7.15
CA ARG A 38 13.17 -27.40 -5.81
C ARG A 38 14.01 -26.62 -4.81
N ILE A 39 13.53 -26.58 -3.56
CA ILE A 39 14.29 -25.99 -2.46
C ILE A 39 15.66 -26.67 -2.37
N GLY A 40 16.73 -25.90 -2.57
CA GLY A 40 18.11 -26.38 -2.57
C GLY A 40 18.73 -26.58 -3.96
N ASP A 41 17.96 -26.40 -5.03
CA ASP A 41 18.52 -26.33 -6.38
C ASP A 41 19.42 -25.10 -6.51
N LEU A 42 20.55 -25.28 -7.19
CA LEU A 42 21.49 -24.19 -7.45
C LEU A 42 21.04 -23.42 -8.67
N ILE A 43 20.93 -22.10 -8.53
CA ILE A 43 20.74 -21.20 -9.66
C ILE A 43 22.02 -21.26 -10.52
N PRO A 44 21.92 -21.39 -11.86
CA PRO A 44 23.05 -21.31 -12.77
C PRO A 44 23.88 -20.03 -12.53
N GLU A 45 25.22 -20.10 -12.64
CA GLU A 45 26.11 -18.98 -12.29
C GLU A 45 25.85 -17.71 -13.10
N ASP A 46 25.43 -17.85 -14.36
CA ASP A 46 25.09 -16.75 -15.26
C ASP A 46 23.78 -16.07 -14.84
N GLN A 47 22.77 -16.85 -14.49
CA GLN A 47 21.52 -16.34 -13.95
C GLN A 47 21.72 -15.70 -12.57
N LEU A 48 22.53 -16.32 -11.70
CA LEU A 48 22.85 -15.81 -10.38
C LEU A 48 23.53 -14.44 -10.44
N GLN A 49 24.50 -14.24 -11.35
CA GLN A 49 25.16 -12.95 -11.55
C GLN A 49 24.20 -11.85 -12.04
N HIS A 50 23.15 -12.23 -12.77
CA HIS A 50 22.15 -11.29 -13.24
C HIS A 50 21.16 -10.91 -12.14
N GLU A 51 20.65 -11.90 -11.40
CA GLU A 51 19.65 -11.69 -10.34
C GLU A 51 20.26 -11.11 -9.06
N ILE A 52 21.51 -11.49 -8.76
CA ILE A 52 22.25 -11.10 -7.56
C ILE A 52 23.64 -10.64 -7.99
N PRO A 53 23.77 -9.42 -8.54
CA PRO A 53 25.06 -8.89 -8.92
C PRO A 53 25.97 -8.72 -7.70
N ASP A 54 27.29 -8.80 -7.90
CA ASP A 54 28.29 -8.70 -6.81
C ASP A 54 28.12 -7.43 -5.96
N GLN A 55 27.58 -6.36 -6.54
CA GLN A 55 27.30 -5.12 -5.83
C GLN A 55 26.24 -5.32 -4.73
N ARG A 56 25.09 -5.95 -5.06
CA ARG A 56 24.03 -6.29 -4.10
C ARG A 56 24.56 -7.14 -2.95
N VAL A 57 25.45 -8.10 -3.23
CA VAL A 57 26.05 -8.95 -2.19
C VAL A 57 26.90 -8.14 -1.21
N ARG A 58 27.63 -7.12 -1.69
CA ARG A 58 28.46 -6.26 -0.85
C ARG A 58 27.64 -5.26 -0.03
N GLU A 59 26.54 -4.79 -0.60
CA GLU A 59 25.65 -3.79 0.00
C GLU A 59 24.55 -4.41 0.87
N ALA A 60 24.41 -5.74 0.90
CA ALA A 60 23.40 -6.43 1.70
C ALA A 60 23.48 -6.04 3.19
N GLY A 61 22.39 -5.48 3.71
CA GLY A 61 22.28 -4.97 5.08
C GLY A 61 22.92 -3.61 5.31
N LEU A 62 23.43 -2.96 4.26
CA LEU A 62 23.89 -1.57 4.28
C LEU A 62 22.82 -0.68 3.67
N THR A 63 22.64 0.48 4.28
CA THR A 63 21.88 1.59 3.72
C THR A 63 22.85 2.66 3.22
N GLY A 64 22.39 3.66 2.47
CA GLY A 64 23.22 4.78 2.03
C GLY A 64 23.85 5.57 3.20
N ALA A 65 23.25 5.51 4.40
CA ALA A 65 23.90 6.07 5.59
C ALA A 65 25.19 5.34 6.01
N SER A 66 25.40 4.11 5.53
CA SER A 66 26.55 3.26 5.83
C SER A 66 27.70 3.43 4.83
N THR A 67 27.51 4.19 3.75
CA THR A 67 28.50 4.41 2.69
C THR A 67 29.02 5.85 2.73
N ASP A 68 30.31 6.05 2.44
CA ASP A 68 30.94 7.39 2.54
C ASP A 68 30.38 8.39 1.52
N ASP A 69 29.92 7.91 0.37
CA ASP A 69 29.33 8.69 -0.71
C ASP A 69 27.80 8.80 -0.62
N HIS A 70 27.20 8.13 0.37
CA HIS A 70 25.77 8.10 0.63
C HIS A 70 24.91 7.69 -0.56
N HIS A 71 25.41 6.83 -1.43
CA HIS A 71 24.60 6.31 -2.53
C HIS A 71 23.48 5.40 -2.02
N SER A 72 22.31 5.47 -2.66
CA SER A 72 21.19 4.58 -2.37
C SER A 72 21.54 3.14 -2.73
N THR A 73 21.11 2.24 -1.87
CA THR A 73 21.22 0.78 -1.96
C THR A 73 19.81 0.18 -2.03
N ASP A 74 19.72 -1.11 -2.37
CA ASP A 74 18.43 -1.83 -2.41
C ASP A 74 17.72 -1.92 -1.04
N ASP A 75 18.46 -1.69 0.06
CA ASP A 75 17.91 -1.72 1.43
C ASP A 75 17.50 -0.32 1.94
N ASP A 76 17.65 0.73 1.11
CA ASP A 76 17.21 2.08 1.43
C ASP A 76 15.71 2.28 1.18
N LEU A 77 15.10 3.13 2.02
CA LEU A 77 13.77 3.70 1.76
C LEU A 77 13.86 4.98 0.91
N SER A 78 14.81 5.03 -0.01
CA SER A 78 14.99 6.18 -0.91
C SER A 78 13.93 6.16 -2.02
N PRO A 79 13.45 7.32 -2.49
CA PRO A 79 12.38 7.39 -3.50
C PRO A 79 12.65 6.59 -4.78
N GLU A 80 13.92 6.41 -5.16
CA GLU A 80 14.34 5.66 -6.34
C GLU A 80 14.13 4.14 -6.20
N ILE A 81 14.04 3.64 -4.96
CA ILE A 81 13.89 2.21 -4.62
C ILE A 81 12.44 1.87 -4.26
N LEU A 82 11.68 2.86 -3.76
CA LEU A 82 10.29 2.68 -3.37
C LEU A 82 9.35 2.47 -4.57
N ILE A 83 8.31 1.67 -4.36
CA ILE A 83 7.16 1.59 -5.27
C ILE A 83 6.45 2.95 -5.25
N ARG A 84 5.99 3.40 -6.42
CA ARG A 84 5.24 4.66 -6.53
C ARG A 84 3.95 4.58 -5.71
N GLU A 85 3.63 5.66 -4.99
CA GLU A 85 2.38 5.78 -4.22
C GLU A 85 1.17 6.17 -5.08
N ASP A 86 1.28 6.09 -6.41
CA ASP A 86 0.24 6.40 -7.41
C ASP A 86 -0.86 5.32 -7.49
N GLY A 87 -0.93 4.43 -6.50
CA GLY A 87 -1.80 3.27 -6.46
C GLY A 87 -1.20 2.00 -7.07
N ALA A 88 0.01 2.07 -7.66
CA ALA A 88 0.73 0.87 -8.10
C ALA A 88 1.11 -0.03 -6.90
N ARG A 89 1.02 -1.34 -7.08
CA ARG A 89 1.39 -2.34 -6.05
C ARG A 89 2.69 -3.06 -6.36
N SER A 90 3.23 -2.83 -7.55
CA SER A 90 4.55 -3.30 -7.97
C SER A 90 5.30 -2.18 -8.68
N ALA A 91 6.62 -2.34 -8.84
CA ALA A 91 7.44 -1.37 -9.56
C ALA A 91 7.10 -1.30 -11.07
N SER A 92 6.53 -2.36 -11.64
CA SER A 92 6.15 -2.45 -13.05
C SER A 92 4.70 -2.05 -13.32
N GLU A 93 3.84 -2.04 -12.29
CA GLU A 93 2.44 -1.67 -12.40
C GLU A 93 2.29 -0.16 -12.63
N GLN A 94 1.34 0.21 -13.49
CA GLN A 94 0.95 1.59 -13.67
C GLN A 94 -0.10 1.93 -12.62
N GLY A 95 0.14 2.96 -11.80
CA GLY A 95 -0.84 3.42 -10.84
C GLY A 95 -2.07 4.05 -11.51
N GLU A 96 -3.18 4.01 -10.80
CA GLU A 96 -4.47 4.56 -11.26
C GLU A 96 -4.81 5.93 -10.66
N GLY A 97 -3.93 6.49 -9.82
CA GLY A 97 -4.22 7.73 -9.09
C GLY A 97 -3.00 8.61 -8.86
N ASP A 98 -3.27 9.80 -8.33
CA ASP A 98 -2.23 10.62 -7.74
C ASP A 98 -1.85 10.03 -6.37
N PRO A 99 -0.61 10.25 -5.91
CA PRO A 99 -0.21 9.95 -4.54
C PRO A 99 -1.26 10.39 -3.52
N ALA A 100 -1.56 9.52 -2.56
CA ALA A 100 -2.64 9.74 -1.60
C ALA A 100 -2.45 11.01 -0.74
N ASP A 101 -1.20 11.48 -0.60
CA ASP A 101 -0.85 12.71 0.09
C ASP A 101 -1.11 13.99 -0.73
N LEU A 102 -1.39 13.85 -2.03
CA LEU A 102 -1.66 14.97 -2.94
C LEU A 102 -3.15 15.20 -3.22
N ASP A 103 -4.02 14.24 -2.90
CA ASP A 103 -5.47 14.43 -3.01
C ASP A 103 -6.01 15.26 -1.84
N LEU A 104 -6.08 16.58 -2.06
CA LEU A 104 -6.56 17.54 -1.07
C LEU A 104 -7.95 18.04 -1.41
N THR A 105 -8.85 18.02 -0.43
CA THR A 105 -10.16 18.66 -0.51
C THR A 105 -10.19 19.92 0.36
N ILE A 106 -10.82 20.98 -0.15
CA ILE A 106 -11.10 22.17 0.65
C ILE A 106 -12.34 21.86 1.48
N VAL A 107 -12.19 21.90 2.79
CA VAL A 107 -13.23 21.64 3.78
C VAL A 107 -13.44 22.89 4.65
N ASP A 108 -14.65 23.05 5.20
CA ASP A 108 -14.93 24.07 6.21
C ASP A 108 -14.43 23.60 7.59
N ASP A 109 -14.36 24.53 8.56
CA ASP A 109 -13.75 24.31 9.90
C ASP A 109 -14.39 23.13 10.65
N ASP A 110 -15.68 22.88 10.41
CA ASP A 110 -16.47 21.80 10.99
C ASP A 110 -16.34 20.43 10.28
N GLU A 111 -15.62 20.38 9.16
CA GLU A 111 -15.37 19.17 8.37
C GLU A 111 -13.90 18.69 8.50
N ILE A 112 -13.04 19.46 9.18
CA ILE A 112 -11.65 19.06 9.47
C ILE A 112 -11.64 18.07 10.64
N GLY A 113 -11.02 16.90 10.46
CA GLY A 113 -10.87 15.89 11.51
C GLY A 113 -12.16 15.11 11.80
N ALA A 114 -12.51 14.91 13.08
CA ALA A 114 -13.76 14.23 13.47
C ALA A 114 -15.01 15.11 13.27
N GLY A 115 -14.83 16.38 12.87
CA GLY A 115 -15.89 17.36 12.70
C GLY A 115 -16.54 17.79 14.02
N ASN A 116 -17.83 18.15 13.96
CA ASN A 116 -18.63 18.48 15.13
C ASN A 116 -19.05 17.23 15.92
N GLY A 117 -18.70 17.18 17.20
CA GLY A 117 -19.11 16.11 18.11
C GLY A 117 -18.21 16.05 19.33
N LEU A 118 -18.61 15.23 20.29
CA LEU A 118 -17.71 14.78 21.34
C LEU A 118 -16.77 13.75 20.72
N ASP A 119 -15.48 13.83 21.02
CA ASP A 119 -14.54 12.79 20.62
C ASP A 119 -14.81 11.48 21.39
N GLU A 120 -14.08 10.43 21.06
CA GLU A 120 -14.27 9.11 21.68
C GLU A 120 -13.99 9.13 23.19
N GLU A 121 -13.12 10.03 23.68
CA GLU A 121 -12.85 10.22 25.10
C GLU A 121 -14.04 10.89 25.80
N GLU A 122 -14.54 11.98 25.25
CA GLU A 122 -15.68 12.73 25.78
C GLU A 122 -16.99 11.91 25.69
N LEU A 123 -17.17 11.12 24.61
CA LEU A 123 -18.26 10.15 24.50
C LEU A 123 -18.13 9.04 25.55
N ALA A 124 -16.93 8.58 25.89
CA ALA A 124 -16.77 7.60 26.95
C ALA A 124 -17.17 8.14 28.34
N VAL A 125 -17.20 9.47 28.52
CA VAL A 125 -17.74 10.10 29.72
C VAL A 125 -19.26 10.22 29.67
N VAL A 126 -19.82 10.58 28.51
CA VAL A 126 -21.27 10.84 28.33
C VAL A 126 -22.09 9.56 28.12
N ASP A 127 -21.59 8.63 27.32
CA ASP A 127 -22.19 7.34 26.97
C ASP A 127 -21.16 6.18 27.04
N PRO A 128 -20.72 5.82 28.26
CA PRO A 128 -19.75 4.75 28.45
C PRO A 128 -20.30 3.39 28.01
N LEU A 129 -19.46 2.57 27.37
CA LEU A 129 -19.81 1.24 26.86
C LEU A 129 -20.32 0.26 27.94
N ASP A 130 -19.99 0.52 29.21
CA ASP A 130 -20.43 -0.27 30.36
C ASP A 130 -21.74 0.25 30.99
N GLY A 131 -22.34 1.31 30.44
CA GLY A 131 -23.59 1.91 30.87
C GLY A 131 -23.53 2.71 32.19
N ASN A 132 -22.33 2.92 32.75
CA ASN A 132 -22.16 3.61 34.02
C ASN A 132 -21.89 5.11 33.83
N THR A 133 -22.94 5.90 33.59
CA THR A 133 -22.78 7.37 33.54
C THR A 133 -22.40 7.90 34.95
N GLN A 134 -21.22 8.51 35.09
CA GLN A 134 -20.85 9.22 36.32
C GLN A 134 -21.73 10.46 36.46
N ARG A 135 -22.47 10.53 37.57
CA ARG A 135 -23.45 11.57 37.89
C ARG A 135 -22.84 12.70 38.70
#